data_AF-A0A2C9D1M1-F1
#
_entry.id   AF-A0A2C9D1M1-F1
#
_cell.length_a   1.000
_cell.length_b   1.000
_cell.length_c   1.000
_cell.angle_alpha   90.00
_cell.angle_beta   90.00
_cell.angle_gamma   90.00
#
_symmetry.space_group_name_H-M   'P 1'
#
loop_
_entity.id
_entity.type
_entity.pdbx_description
1 polymer ?
#
loop_
_entity_poly.entity_id
_entity_poly.type
_entity_poly.pdbx_seq_one_letter_code
_entity_poly.pdbx_strand_id
1 'polypeptide(L)'
;MQNTAITNDNAALFVGAPVYSRNRQGYVTAIRERTAQTFMIGRNMRENHFDVDIAWCDGTFAELPDGMVNDYIEEAARCRMTPISEGEARDMLANAKAEKARQQDRARADAELTREAYKIFREDAARRLPAWAKAVIVAEHVTDDSDTMSDYFASKKGRTIILAFSKSTRDLFPELRNAALNHAETAHLATAPENAEHREKWSMGAGYYLKVGGRHSTGWQIRKLGLYDRGADNIPMGEWSLAEVAAPAPVQAPADEPDAPAAGMTIEKHIHTKKGFDMWVAVMSERVDRDTYDSLLDKARDFREWLESHNSYCEEIDAGAFKESGTGVATCLVVIDQ
;
A
#
# COMPACT_ATOMS: atom_id res chain seq x y z
N MET A 1 59.67 -18.26 -2.89
CA MET A 1 59.78 -17.92 -1.46
C MET A 1 58.91 -18.91 -0.71
N GLN A 2 59.46 -19.54 0.33
CA GLN A 2 59.00 -20.80 0.90
C GLN A 2 57.72 -20.62 1.74
N ASN A 3 56.70 -21.45 1.47
CA ASN A 3 55.50 -21.59 2.30
C ASN A 3 55.89 -22.31 3.60
N THR A 4 55.85 -21.60 4.73
CA THR A 4 56.07 -22.18 6.05
C THR A 4 54.75 -22.80 6.52
N ALA A 5 54.64 -24.12 6.39
CA ALA A 5 53.58 -24.89 7.05
C ALA A 5 53.85 -24.89 8.57
N ILE A 6 52.98 -24.23 9.34
CA ILE A 6 53.03 -24.29 10.80
C ILE A 6 52.16 -25.48 11.21
N THR A 7 52.82 -26.55 11.65
CA THR A 7 52.21 -27.80 12.12
C THR A 7 51.83 -27.71 13.59
N ASN A 8 50.57 -28.00 13.90
CA ASN A 8 50.16 -28.79 15.06
C ASN A 8 49.17 -29.86 14.55
N ASP A 9 49.32 -31.08 15.06
CA ASP A 9 48.80 -32.31 14.47
C ASP A 9 47.31 -32.24 14.02
N ASN A 10 47.13 -32.59 12.74
CA ASN A 10 45.89 -32.88 11.98
C ASN A 10 44.99 -31.75 11.45
N ALA A 11 45.27 -30.48 11.73
CA ALA A 11 44.49 -29.37 11.16
C ALA A 11 45.39 -28.17 10.81
N ALA A 12 46.12 -28.26 9.69
CA ALA A 12 46.98 -27.16 9.24
C ALA A 12 46.20 -26.13 8.40
N LEU A 13 46.45 -24.84 8.65
CA LEU A 13 45.96 -23.75 7.82
C LEU A 13 46.83 -23.61 6.56
N PHE A 14 46.28 -23.94 5.40
CA PHE A 14 46.93 -23.79 4.08
C PHE A 14 45.88 -23.61 2.98
N VAL A 15 46.29 -23.13 1.80
CA VAL A 15 45.38 -23.00 0.65
C VAL A 15 44.96 -24.39 0.15
N GLY A 16 43.66 -24.65 0.08
CA GLY A 16 43.09 -25.97 -0.19
C GLY A 16 42.70 -26.75 1.08
N ALA A 17 42.98 -26.23 2.28
CA ALA A 17 42.54 -26.84 3.53
C ALA A 17 41.00 -26.86 3.62
N PRO A 18 40.39 -28.00 4.03
CA PRO A 18 38.95 -28.09 4.17
C PRO A 18 38.50 -27.35 5.43
N VAL A 19 37.34 -26.71 5.36
CA VAL A 19 36.68 -26.04 6.48
C VAL A 19 35.22 -26.48 6.57
N TYR A 20 34.71 -26.60 7.79
CA TYR A 20 33.34 -26.99 8.05
C TYR A 20 32.72 -26.11 9.11
N SER A 21 31.55 -25.52 8.82
CA SER A 21 30.84 -24.66 9.77
C SER A 21 29.35 -24.66 9.49
N ARG A 22 28.52 -24.80 10.53
CA ARG A 22 27.04 -24.72 10.44
C ARG A 22 26.46 -25.59 9.31
N ASN A 23 26.94 -26.83 9.17
CA ASN A 23 26.58 -27.75 8.09
C ASN A 23 26.97 -27.32 6.67
N ARG A 24 27.98 -26.45 6.55
CA ARG A 24 28.51 -25.97 5.27
C ARG A 24 29.96 -26.41 5.13
N GLN A 25 30.25 -27.02 3.99
CA GLN A 25 31.59 -27.42 3.58
C GLN A 25 32.22 -26.30 2.74
N GLY A 26 33.52 -26.08 2.90
CA GLY A 26 34.27 -25.12 2.11
C GLY A 26 35.77 -25.39 2.15
N TYR A 27 36.53 -24.51 1.51
CA TYR A 27 37.97 -24.61 1.40
C TYR A 27 38.63 -23.25 1.54
N VAL A 28 39.83 -23.24 2.12
CA VAL A 28 40.68 -22.05 2.18
C VAL A 28 41.23 -21.74 0.78
N THR A 29 41.12 -20.49 0.35
CA THR A 29 41.41 -20.05 -1.02
C THR A 29 42.51 -18.99 -1.09
N ALA A 30 42.70 -18.21 -0.02
CA ALA A 30 43.84 -17.33 0.16
C ALA A 30 44.10 -17.10 1.65
N ILE A 31 45.36 -16.80 1.98
CA ILE A 31 45.80 -16.42 3.33
C ILE A 31 46.62 -15.14 3.16
N ARG A 32 46.25 -14.10 3.90
CA ARG A 32 46.86 -12.77 3.85
C ARG A 32 47.29 -12.36 5.26
N GLU A 33 48.49 -11.84 5.40
CA GLU A 33 48.97 -11.36 6.70
C GLU A 33 48.23 -10.08 7.09
N ARG A 34 47.78 -10.03 8.35
CA ARG A 34 47.00 -8.89 8.85
C ARG A 34 47.94 -7.84 9.43
N THR A 35 47.79 -6.59 8.99
CA THR A 35 48.64 -5.48 9.45
C THR A 35 48.19 -4.85 10.77
N ALA A 36 46.98 -5.14 11.24
CA ALA A 36 46.41 -4.61 12.47
C ALA A 36 46.22 -5.70 13.53
N GLN A 37 46.71 -5.45 14.76
CA GLN A 37 46.53 -6.35 15.89
C GLN A 37 45.05 -6.47 16.26
N THR A 38 44.48 -7.65 16.03
CA THR A 38 43.07 -7.92 16.32
C THR A 38 42.97 -9.21 17.11
N PHE A 39 42.17 -9.22 18.16
CA PHE A 39 42.01 -10.39 19.03
C PHE A 39 40.64 -11.02 18.84
N MET A 40 40.58 -12.34 18.87
CA MET A 40 39.32 -13.06 19.04
C MET A 40 39.00 -13.19 20.52
N ILE A 41 37.79 -12.77 20.91
CA ILE A 41 37.25 -12.93 22.26
C ILE A 41 36.29 -14.13 22.25
N GLY A 42 36.74 -15.24 22.82
CA GLY A 42 35.97 -16.49 22.95
C GLY A 42 36.31 -17.21 24.25
N ARG A 43 36.41 -18.55 24.23
CA ARG A 43 36.77 -19.35 25.42
C ARG A 43 38.17 -19.04 25.95
N ASN A 44 39.06 -18.51 25.10
CA ASN A 44 40.36 -17.91 25.42
C ASN A 44 40.60 -16.72 24.48
N MET A 45 41.35 -15.70 24.92
CA MET A 45 41.78 -14.60 24.06
C MET A 45 42.94 -15.05 23.18
N ARG A 46 42.76 -15.01 21.86
CA ARG A 46 43.79 -15.38 20.87
C ARG A 46 44.04 -14.21 19.93
N GLU A 47 45.30 -13.95 19.61
CA GLU A 47 45.68 -12.98 18.59
C GLU A 47 45.39 -13.58 17.20
N ASN A 48 44.82 -12.78 16.30
CA ASN A 48 44.62 -13.16 14.90
C ASN A 48 45.77 -12.61 14.07
N HIS A 49 46.43 -13.47 13.30
CA HIS A 49 47.60 -13.10 12.49
C HIS A 49 47.28 -12.99 11.00
N PHE A 50 46.24 -13.70 10.54
CA PHE A 50 45.91 -13.77 9.11
C PHE A 50 44.44 -13.50 8.83
N ASP A 51 44.21 -12.88 7.67
CA ASP A 51 42.93 -12.86 6.98
C ASP A 51 42.87 -14.01 5.98
N VAL A 52 41.84 -14.83 6.10
CA VAL A 52 41.70 -16.07 5.35
C VAL A 52 40.44 -15.98 4.50
N ASP A 53 40.61 -16.13 3.19
CA ASP A 53 39.50 -16.25 2.25
C ASP A 53 39.03 -17.69 2.19
N ILE A 54 37.75 -17.91 2.41
CA ILE A 54 37.09 -19.20 2.27
C ILE A 54 36.09 -19.13 1.13
N ALA A 55 36.10 -20.13 0.26
CA ALA A 55 34.99 -20.43 -0.64
C ALA A 55 34.20 -21.62 -0.10
N TRP A 56 32.87 -21.51 -0.08
CA TRP A 56 31.95 -22.55 0.38
C TRP A 56 31.38 -23.31 -0.82
N CYS A 57 31.10 -24.61 -0.63
CA CYS A 57 30.55 -25.48 -1.67
C CYS A 57 29.16 -25.03 -2.17
N ASP A 58 28.47 -24.17 -1.41
CA ASP A 58 27.21 -23.53 -1.80
C ASP A 58 27.39 -22.31 -2.73
N GLY A 59 28.61 -22.02 -3.19
CA GLY A 59 28.91 -20.93 -4.11
C GLY A 59 29.08 -19.56 -3.46
N THR A 60 29.06 -19.49 -2.13
CA THR A 60 29.38 -18.26 -1.40
C THR A 60 30.84 -18.22 -0.95
N PHE A 61 31.29 -17.08 -0.44
CA PHE A 61 32.65 -16.91 0.08
C PHE A 61 32.67 -15.90 1.23
N ALA A 62 33.69 -15.97 2.07
CA ALA A 62 33.89 -15.07 3.19
C ALA A 62 35.38 -14.80 3.43
N GLU A 63 35.69 -13.60 3.91
CA GLU A 63 37.00 -13.26 4.47
C GLU A 63 36.84 -13.32 6.00
N LEU A 64 37.60 -14.18 6.66
CA LEU A 64 37.51 -14.43 8.10
C LEU A 64 38.90 -14.44 8.74
N PRO A 65 39.03 -14.04 10.01
CA PRO A 65 40.30 -14.16 10.72
C PRO A 65 40.67 -15.63 10.95
N ASP A 66 41.96 -15.93 10.90
CA ASP A 66 42.55 -17.25 11.17
C ASP A 66 42.05 -17.91 12.45
N GLY A 67 41.89 -17.15 13.54
CA GLY A 67 41.34 -17.67 14.79
C GLY A 67 39.98 -18.35 14.62
N MET A 68 39.14 -17.87 13.70
CA MET A 68 37.82 -18.46 13.41
C MET A 68 37.95 -19.64 12.46
N VAL A 69 38.84 -19.52 11.49
CA VAL A 69 39.05 -20.57 10.48
C VAL A 69 39.66 -21.82 11.10
N ASN A 70 40.54 -21.69 12.09
CA ASN A 70 41.13 -22.82 12.78
C ASN A 70 40.06 -23.73 13.41
N ASP A 71 39.05 -23.15 14.06
CA ASP A 71 37.91 -23.91 14.60
C ASP A 71 37.18 -24.65 13.47
N TYR A 72 37.03 -24.04 12.28
CA TYR A 72 36.37 -24.69 11.14
C TYR A 72 37.22 -25.80 10.51
N ILE A 73 38.55 -25.70 10.52
CA ILE A 73 39.45 -26.77 10.07
C ILE A 73 39.39 -27.94 11.03
N GLU A 74 39.37 -27.69 12.35
CA GLU A 74 39.20 -28.75 13.36
C GLU A 74 37.88 -29.51 13.17
N GLU A 75 36.78 -28.80 12.92
CA GLU A 75 35.49 -29.44 12.61
C GLU A 75 35.54 -30.22 11.28
N ALA A 76 36.20 -29.69 10.25
CA ALA A 76 36.37 -30.39 8.96
C ALA A 76 37.15 -31.70 9.11
N ALA A 77 38.17 -31.71 9.97
CA ALA A 77 38.94 -32.91 10.31
C ALA A 77 38.06 -33.96 11.01
N ARG A 78 37.17 -33.55 11.93
CA ARG A 78 36.18 -34.46 12.55
C ARG A 78 35.21 -35.04 11.52
N CYS A 79 34.83 -34.25 10.53
CA CYS A 79 34.01 -34.68 9.39
C CYS A 79 34.78 -35.48 8.32
N ARG A 80 36.08 -35.75 8.52
CA ARG A 80 36.96 -36.48 7.59
C ARG A 80 36.99 -35.89 6.18
N MET A 81 36.90 -34.58 6.07
CA MET A 81 37.02 -33.88 4.79
C MET A 81 38.46 -33.96 4.29
N THR A 82 38.62 -34.10 2.98
CA THR A 82 39.93 -34.14 2.31
C THR A 82 40.29 -32.76 1.74
N PRO A 83 41.57 -32.35 1.79
CA PRO A 83 42.03 -31.15 1.10
C PRO A 83 41.86 -31.24 -0.42
N ILE A 84 41.80 -30.08 -1.07
CA ILE A 84 41.83 -29.93 -2.53
C ILE A 84 43.12 -29.23 -2.97
N SER A 85 43.41 -29.25 -4.27
CA SER A 85 44.55 -28.51 -4.81
C SER A 85 44.36 -26.99 -4.73
N GLU A 86 45.47 -26.25 -4.72
CA GLU A 86 45.41 -24.78 -4.79
C GLU A 86 44.68 -24.26 -6.04
N GLY A 87 44.80 -24.98 -7.16
CA GLY A 87 44.11 -24.64 -8.41
C GLY A 87 42.59 -24.75 -8.25
N GLU A 88 42.11 -25.87 -7.72
CA GLU A 88 40.68 -26.09 -7.46
C GLU A 88 40.13 -25.07 -6.46
N ALA A 89 40.88 -24.74 -5.41
CA ALA A 89 40.48 -23.72 -4.44
C ALA A 89 40.36 -22.32 -5.07
N ARG A 90 41.31 -21.95 -5.96
CA ARG A 90 41.25 -20.68 -6.70
C ARG A 90 40.07 -20.64 -7.67
N ASP A 91 39.84 -21.73 -8.41
CA ASP A 91 38.73 -21.84 -9.36
C ASP A 91 37.38 -21.73 -8.64
N MET A 92 37.26 -22.37 -7.48
CA MET A 92 36.07 -22.30 -6.63
C MET A 92 35.78 -20.85 -6.18
N LEU A 93 36.80 -20.11 -5.73
CA LEU A 93 36.65 -18.70 -5.38
C LEU A 93 36.29 -17.84 -6.60
N ALA A 94 36.94 -18.08 -7.74
CA ALA A 94 36.70 -17.34 -8.98
C ALA A 94 35.25 -17.53 -9.46
N ASN A 95 34.76 -18.77 -9.45
CA ASN A 95 33.38 -19.11 -9.79
C ASN A 95 32.37 -18.46 -8.83
N ALA A 96 32.61 -18.52 -7.52
CA ALA A 96 31.76 -17.90 -6.51
C ALA A 96 31.69 -16.37 -6.67
N LYS A 97 32.83 -15.72 -6.93
CA LYS A 97 32.90 -14.27 -7.20
C LYS A 97 32.19 -13.89 -8.50
N ALA A 98 32.38 -14.67 -9.57
CA ALA A 98 31.72 -14.44 -10.85
C ALA A 98 30.20 -14.57 -10.73
N GLU A 99 29.69 -15.58 -10.02
CA GLU A 99 28.26 -15.75 -9.78
C GLU A 99 27.67 -14.61 -8.96
N LYS A 100 28.35 -14.21 -7.87
CA LYS A 100 27.93 -13.05 -7.08
C LYS A 100 27.91 -11.76 -7.90
N ALA A 101 28.89 -11.56 -8.79
CA ALA A 101 28.91 -10.42 -9.71
C ALA A 101 27.72 -10.47 -10.67
N ARG A 102 27.43 -11.62 -11.30
CA ARG A 102 26.25 -11.80 -12.16
C ARG A 102 24.94 -11.51 -11.43
N GLN A 103 24.80 -11.97 -10.18
CA GLN A 103 23.63 -11.70 -9.35
C GLN A 103 23.51 -10.21 -9.00
N GLN A 104 24.62 -9.55 -8.67
CA GLN A 104 24.64 -8.11 -8.42
C GLN A 104 24.31 -7.30 -9.67
N ASP A 105 24.82 -7.68 -10.83
CA ASP A 105 24.54 -7.01 -12.10
C ASP A 105 23.06 -7.19 -12.49
N ARG A 106 22.52 -8.40 -12.35
CA ARG A 106 21.09 -8.65 -12.53
C ARG A 106 20.23 -7.85 -11.57
N ALA A 107 20.59 -7.82 -10.28
CA ALA A 107 19.86 -7.04 -9.28
C ALA A 107 19.94 -5.53 -9.55
N ARG A 108 21.08 -5.03 -10.04
CA ARG A 108 21.24 -3.62 -10.45
C ARG A 108 20.38 -3.29 -11.67
N ALA A 109 20.39 -4.13 -12.70
CA ALA A 109 19.56 -3.98 -13.88
C ALA A 109 18.06 -4.00 -13.52
N ASP A 110 17.64 -4.97 -12.70
CA ASP A 110 16.25 -5.07 -12.22
C ASP A 110 15.85 -3.85 -11.37
N ALA A 111 16.75 -3.35 -10.53
CA ALA A 111 16.52 -2.13 -9.74
C ALA A 111 16.42 -0.86 -10.60
N GLU A 112 17.24 -0.77 -11.66
CA GLU A 112 17.19 0.34 -12.62
C GLU A 112 15.88 0.32 -13.42
N LEU A 113 15.47 -0.84 -13.93
CA LEU A 113 14.18 -1.02 -14.60
C LEU A 113 13.01 -0.66 -13.68
N THR A 114 13.06 -1.11 -12.41
CA THR A 114 12.02 -0.80 -11.41
C THR A 114 11.97 0.70 -11.11
N ARG A 115 13.14 1.35 -10.99
CA ARG A 115 13.24 2.79 -10.75
C ARG A 115 12.68 3.61 -11.91
N GLU A 116 13.00 3.21 -13.14
CA GLU A 116 12.49 3.90 -14.34
C GLU A 116 10.97 3.70 -14.49
N ALA A 117 10.48 2.48 -14.30
CA ALA A 117 9.04 2.20 -14.27
C ALA A 117 8.31 3.02 -13.20
N TYR A 118 8.90 3.13 -12.00
CA TYR A 118 8.34 3.96 -10.94
C TYR A 118 8.31 5.44 -11.34
N LYS A 119 9.40 5.97 -11.92
CA LYS A 119 9.45 7.35 -12.38
C LYS A 119 8.39 7.65 -13.43
N ILE A 120 8.28 6.81 -14.47
CA ILE A 120 7.26 6.94 -15.52
C ILE A 120 5.85 6.91 -14.93
N PHE A 121 5.59 5.94 -14.03
CA PHE A 121 4.30 5.84 -13.36
C PHE A 121 3.99 7.11 -12.55
N ARG A 122 4.97 7.70 -11.87
CA ARG A 122 4.77 8.91 -11.05
C ARG A 122 4.43 10.12 -11.89
N GLU A 123 5.08 10.28 -13.03
CA GLU A 123 4.76 11.34 -13.99
C GLU A 123 3.33 11.17 -14.55
N ASP A 124 2.92 9.93 -14.86
CA ASP A 124 1.56 9.62 -15.32
C ASP A 124 0.51 9.82 -14.21
N ALA A 125 0.81 9.41 -12.98
CA ALA A 125 -0.05 9.61 -11.81
C ALA A 125 -0.29 11.09 -11.51
N ALA A 126 0.76 11.92 -11.59
CA ALA A 126 0.64 13.37 -11.43
C ALA A 126 -0.22 14.00 -12.53
N ARG A 127 -0.13 13.50 -13.77
CA ARG A 127 -0.94 13.96 -14.90
C ARG A 127 -2.41 13.56 -14.79
N ARG A 128 -2.69 12.35 -14.32
CA ARG A 128 -4.05 11.81 -14.17
C ARG A 128 -4.76 12.31 -12.91
N LEU A 129 -4.01 12.77 -11.91
CA LEU A 129 -4.56 13.24 -10.64
C LEU A 129 -5.42 14.52 -10.85
N PRO A 130 -6.74 14.44 -10.60
CA PRO A 130 -7.59 15.63 -10.69
C PRO A 130 -7.38 16.55 -9.48
N ALA A 131 -7.44 17.86 -9.68
CA ALA A 131 -7.28 18.86 -8.62
C ALA A 131 -8.30 18.73 -7.46
N TRP A 132 -9.47 18.15 -7.72
CA TRP A 132 -10.51 17.94 -6.71
C TRP A 132 -10.31 16.67 -5.86
N ALA A 133 -9.39 15.78 -6.25
CA ALA A 133 -9.25 14.47 -5.64
C ALA A 133 -8.61 14.57 -4.25
N LYS A 134 -9.29 14.02 -3.25
CA LYS A 134 -8.79 13.90 -1.86
C LYS A 134 -8.34 12.49 -1.52
N ALA A 135 -8.79 11.49 -2.27
CA ALA A 135 -8.45 10.09 -2.09
C ALA A 135 -8.45 9.34 -3.43
N VAL A 136 -7.81 8.18 -3.46
CA VAL A 136 -7.82 7.22 -4.57
C VAL A 136 -8.37 5.88 -4.08
N ILE A 137 -9.15 5.21 -4.91
CA ILE A 137 -9.69 3.88 -4.65
C ILE A 137 -8.87 2.88 -5.45
N VAL A 138 -8.32 1.89 -4.76
CA VAL A 138 -7.42 0.89 -5.33
C VAL A 138 -7.90 -0.51 -5.00
N ALA A 139 -7.70 -1.44 -5.93
CA ALA A 139 -7.83 -2.87 -5.71
C ALA A 139 -6.45 -3.49 -5.62
N GLU A 140 -6.18 -4.24 -4.55
CA GLU A 140 -4.97 -5.04 -4.39
C GLU A 140 -5.36 -6.53 -4.40
N HIS A 141 -4.71 -7.32 -5.26
CA HIS A 141 -4.87 -8.77 -5.23
C HIS A 141 -4.04 -9.34 -4.08
N VAL A 142 -4.73 -9.87 -3.07
CA VAL A 142 -4.12 -10.54 -1.92
C VAL A 142 -3.99 -12.01 -2.27
N THR A 143 -2.79 -12.58 -2.18
CA THR A 143 -2.58 -14.03 -2.26
C THR A 143 -2.20 -14.54 -0.89
N ASP A 144 -2.92 -15.56 -0.42
CA ASP A 144 -2.59 -16.32 0.77
C ASP A 144 -1.35 -17.18 0.50
N ASP A 145 -0.28 -16.95 1.24
CA ASP A 145 0.98 -17.70 1.18
C ASP A 145 1.24 -18.43 2.51
N SER A 146 0.17 -18.74 3.25
CA SER A 146 0.25 -19.44 4.54
C SER A 146 0.79 -20.86 4.33
N ASP A 147 2.04 -21.08 4.72
CA ASP A 147 2.62 -22.43 4.80
C ASP A 147 2.07 -23.13 6.05
N THR A 148 1.26 -24.17 5.83
CA THR A 148 0.65 -25.01 6.88
C THR A 148 1.63 -25.64 7.88
N MET A 149 2.94 -25.63 7.60
CA MET A 149 3.98 -26.16 8.50
C MET A 149 4.69 -25.08 9.33
N SER A 150 4.31 -23.79 9.20
CA SER A 150 4.86 -22.69 10.00
C SER A 150 3.74 -21.78 10.52
N ASP A 151 3.85 -21.28 11.76
CA ASP A 151 2.92 -20.28 12.34
C ASP A 151 3.06 -18.88 11.66
N TYR A 152 3.52 -18.84 10.41
CA TYR A 152 3.85 -17.63 9.66
C TYR A 152 2.72 -17.28 8.67
N PHE A 153 1.77 -16.45 9.12
CA PHE A 153 0.73 -15.89 8.25
C PHE A 153 1.28 -14.68 7.48
N ALA A 154 1.76 -14.87 6.26
CA ALA A 154 2.13 -13.80 5.34
C ALA A 154 1.24 -13.80 4.10
N SER A 155 0.82 -12.61 3.66
CA SER A 155 0.14 -12.43 2.38
C SER A 155 1.03 -11.58 1.47
N LYS A 156 1.20 -11.99 0.20
CA LYS A 156 1.95 -11.23 -0.79
C LYS A 156 0.99 -10.33 -1.56
N LYS A 157 1.30 -9.02 -1.63
CA LYS A 157 0.57 -8.09 -2.49
C LYS A 157 1.00 -8.33 -3.93
N GLY A 158 0.09 -8.85 -4.74
CA GLY A 158 0.34 -9.18 -6.14
C GLY A 158 0.13 -7.96 -7.05
N ARG A 159 -1.06 -7.88 -7.66
CA ARG A 159 -1.42 -6.82 -8.61
C ARG A 159 -2.16 -5.68 -7.90
N THR A 160 -1.90 -4.46 -8.34
CA THR A 160 -2.61 -3.24 -7.89
C THR A 160 -3.31 -2.62 -9.08
N ILE A 161 -4.60 -2.29 -8.93
CA ILE A 161 -5.42 -1.60 -9.94
C ILE A 161 -5.96 -0.32 -9.32
N ILE A 162 -5.84 0.78 -10.04
CA ILE A 162 -6.34 2.09 -9.64
C ILE A 162 -7.72 2.28 -10.29
N LEU A 163 -8.76 2.20 -9.47
CA LEU A 163 -10.15 2.12 -9.93
C LEU A 163 -10.82 3.49 -10.07
N ALA A 164 -10.56 4.43 -9.15
CA ALA A 164 -11.21 5.74 -9.18
C ALA A 164 -10.51 6.78 -8.30
N PHE A 165 -10.76 8.07 -8.58
CA PHE A 165 -10.48 9.17 -7.66
C PHE A 165 -11.73 9.54 -6.86
N SER A 166 -11.54 10.07 -5.64
CA SER A 166 -12.62 10.43 -4.73
C SER A 166 -12.50 11.87 -4.23
N LYS A 167 -13.64 12.57 -4.14
CA LYS A 167 -13.77 13.91 -3.54
C LYS A 167 -13.77 13.88 -2.00
N SER A 168 -13.82 12.70 -1.39
CA SER A 168 -14.01 12.51 0.05
C SER A 168 -13.00 11.53 0.62
N THR A 169 -12.45 11.87 1.79
CA THR A 169 -11.62 10.96 2.60
C THR A 169 -12.46 10.03 3.46
N ARG A 170 -13.80 10.18 3.48
CA ARG A 170 -14.68 9.27 4.22
C ARG A 170 -14.71 7.90 3.57
N ASP A 171 -14.74 6.89 4.41
CA ASP A 171 -14.85 5.50 3.98
C ASP A 171 -16.33 5.13 3.78
N LEU A 172 -16.70 4.81 2.55
CA LEU A 172 -18.07 4.48 2.14
C LEU A 172 -18.06 3.24 1.24
N PHE A 173 -18.66 2.13 1.69
CA PHE A 173 -18.78 0.92 0.86
C PHE A 173 -19.54 1.10 -0.45
N PRO A 174 -20.63 1.90 -0.54
CA PRO A 174 -21.28 2.16 -1.83
C PRO A 174 -20.30 2.74 -2.86
N GLU A 175 -19.36 3.57 -2.41
CA GLU A 175 -18.33 4.16 -3.26
C GLU A 175 -17.30 3.11 -3.71
N LEU A 176 -16.86 2.23 -2.80
CA LEU A 176 -15.96 1.12 -3.14
C LEU A 176 -16.61 0.14 -4.12
N ARG A 177 -17.89 -0.19 -3.90
CA ARG A 177 -18.70 -1.06 -4.77
C ARG A 177 -18.87 -0.47 -6.17
N ASN A 178 -19.15 0.84 -6.26
CA ASN A 178 -19.23 1.52 -7.54
C ASN A 178 -17.88 1.50 -8.28
N ALA A 179 -16.78 1.79 -7.58
CA ALA A 179 -15.44 1.74 -8.16
C ALA A 179 -15.05 0.32 -8.62
N ALA A 180 -15.55 -0.72 -7.95
CA ALA A 180 -15.29 -2.12 -8.30
C ALA A 180 -15.74 -2.46 -9.73
N LEU A 181 -16.77 -1.78 -10.25
CA LEU A 181 -17.30 -1.97 -11.60
C LEU A 181 -16.34 -1.50 -12.71
N ASN A 182 -15.35 -0.67 -12.36
CA ASN A 182 -14.44 -0.10 -13.34
C ASN A 182 -13.40 -1.10 -13.86
N HIS A 183 -13.33 -2.31 -13.30
CA HIS A 183 -12.44 -3.38 -13.78
C HIS A 183 -13.12 -4.75 -13.69
N ALA A 184 -12.96 -5.58 -14.74
CA ALA A 184 -13.65 -6.87 -14.86
C ALA A 184 -13.35 -7.82 -13.70
N GLU A 185 -12.08 -7.90 -13.26
CA GLU A 185 -11.67 -8.80 -12.18
C GLU A 185 -12.24 -8.40 -10.81
N THR A 186 -12.63 -7.13 -10.62
CA THR A 186 -13.17 -6.62 -9.36
C THR A 186 -14.68 -6.44 -9.37
N ALA A 187 -15.32 -6.49 -10.54
CA ALA A 187 -16.75 -6.18 -10.71
C ALA A 187 -17.67 -7.02 -9.81
N HIS A 188 -17.32 -8.27 -9.53
CA HIS A 188 -18.07 -9.16 -8.63
C HIS A 188 -18.21 -8.61 -7.20
N LEU A 189 -17.30 -7.72 -6.75
CA LEU A 189 -17.36 -7.10 -5.43
C LEU A 189 -18.46 -6.04 -5.33
N ALA A 190 -18.92 -5.47 -6.45
CA ALA A 190 -19.99 -4.47 -6.45
C ALA A 190 -21.28 -5.03 -5.83
N THR A 191 -21.62 -6.28 -6.16
CA THR A 191 -22.83 -7.00 -5.71
C THR A 191 -22.54 -8.03 -4.62
N ALA A 192 -21.34 -8.04 -4.04
CA ALA A 192 -20.99 -8.98 -2.98
C ALA A 192 -21.88 -8.78 -1.73
N PRO A 193 -22.13 -9.84 -0.95
CA PRO A 193 -22.90 -9.74 0.29
C PRO A 193 -22.31 -8.75 1.30
N GLU A 194 -23.10 -8.34 2.30
CA GLU A 194 -22.68 -7.37 3.33
C GLU A 194 -21.47 -7.85 4.15
N ASN A 195 -21.29 -9.17 4.33
CA ASN A 195 -20.11 -9.72 5.00
C ASN A 195 -18.80 -9.54 4.21
N ALA A 196 -18.85 -9.02 2.98
CA ALA A 196 -17.67 -8.57 2.26
C ALA A 196 -17.20 -7.17 2.69
N GLU A 197 -17.98 -6.47 3.53
CA GLU A 197 -17.69 -5.13 4.04
C GLU A 197 -16.93 -5.20 5.37
N HIS A 198 -15.61 -5.04 5.31
CA HIS A 198 -14.76 -5.14 6.49
C HIS A 198 -14.52 -3.78 7.13
N ARG A 199 -14.91 -3.65 8.41
CA ARG A 199 -14.88 -2.40 9.20
C ARG A 199 -13.88 -2.50 10.36
N GLU A 200 -12.63 -2.84 10.05
CA GLU A 200 -11.61 -3.16 11.04
C GLU A 200 -10.77 -1.94 11.46
N LYS A 201 -11.42 -0.87 11.94
CA LYS A 201 -10.76 0.38 12.39
C LYS A 201 -10.30 0.32 13.85
N TRP A 202 -9.47 -0.65 14.20
CA TRP A 202 -8.85 -0.81 15.53
C TRP A 202 -7.35 -1.08 15.38
N SER A 203 -6.57 -0.97 16.48
CA SER A 203 -5.10 -0.86 16.47
C SER A 203 -4.32 -2.01 15.78
N MET A 204 -4.98 -3.10 15.40
CA MET A 204 -4.40 -4.27 14.71
C MET A 204 -5.27 -4.77 13.53
N GLY A 205 -6.35 -4.04 13.21
CA GLY A 205 -7.25 -4.37 12.11
C GLY A 205 -6.70 -3.95 10.75
N ALA A 206 -7.21 -4.57 9.68
CA ALA A 206 -6.81 -4.25 8.30
C ALA A 206 -7.49 -2.98 7.74
N GLY A 207 -8.21 -2.24 8.56
CA GLY A 207 -8.86 -0.99 8.18
C GLY A 207 -10.21 -1.20 7.51
N TYR A 208 -10.55 -0.32 6.57
CA TYR A 208 -11.84 -0.32 5.89
C TYR A 208 -11.68 -0.76 4.43
N TYR A 209 -12.21 -1.94 4.09
CA TYR A 209 -12.00 -2.55 2.78
C TYR A 209 -13.14 -3.48 2.37
N LEU A 210 -13.33 -3.61 1.06
CA LEU A 210 -14.32 -4.49 0.44
C LEU A 210 -13.60 -5.73 -0.11
N LYS A 211 -13.95 -6.92 0.39
CA LYS A 211 -13.32 -8.19 0.02
C LYS A 211 -14.23 -9.37 0.37
N VAL A 212 -14.36 -10.34 -0.54
CA VAL A 212 -14.97 -11.64 -0.24
C VAL A 212 -13.99 -12.49 0.56
N GLY A 213 -14.46 -13.10 1.65
CA GLY A 213 -13.66 -13.91 2.56
C GLY A 213 -13.00 -13.10 3.68
N GLY A 214 -12.23 -13.77 4.53
CA GLY A 214 -11.50 -13.13 5.62
C GLY A 214 -10.25 -12.37 5.16
N ARG A 215 -9.66 -11.60 6.07
CA ARG A 215 -8.45 -10.79 5.85
C ARG A 215 -7.33 -11.49 5.07
N HIS A 216 -7.06 -12.76 5.37
CA HIS A 216 -5.96 -13.53 4.79
C HIS A 216 -6.36 -14.37 3.57
N SER A 217 -7.64 -14.38 3.19
CA SER A 217 -8.09 -15.17 2.05
C SER A 217 -7.55 -14.62 0.73
N THR A 218 -7.23 -15.51 -0.21
CA THR A 218 -6.86 -15.11 -1.58
C THR A 218 -8.02 -14.38 -2.25
N GLY A 219 -7.73 -13.26 -2.91
CA GLY A 219 -8.67 -12.52 -3.76
C GLY A 219 -8.52 -11.01 -3.68
N TRP A 220 -9.35 -10.31 -4.44
CA TRP A 220 -9.32 -8.85 -4.54
C TRP A 220 -9.77 -8.15 -3.26
N GLN A 221 -8.99 -7.14 -2.87
CA GLN A 221 -9.28 -6.23 -1.77
C GLN A 221 -9.36 -4.81 -2.28
N ILE A 222 -10.54 -4.18 -2.21
CA ILE A 222 -10.71 -2.77 -2.58
C ILE A 222 -10.66 -1.91 -1.33
N ARG A 223 -9.83 -0.87 -1.33
CA ARG A 223 -9.72 0.08 -0.23
C ARG A 223 -9.50 1.49 -0.73
N LYS A 224 -9.78 2.45 0.15
CA LYS A 224 -9.53 3.86 -0.10
C LYS A 224 -8.20 4.29 0.52
N LEU A 225 -7.47 5.12 -0.22
CA LEU A 225 -6.21 5.73 0.17
C LEU A 225 -6.35 7.25 0.14
N GLY A 226 -6.15 7.91 1.28
CA GLY A 226 -6.10 9.37 1.35
C GLY A 226 -4.86 9.92 0.65
N LEU A 227 -5.02 10.94 -0.18
CA LEU A 227 -3.90 11.59 -0.87
C LEU A 227 -3.20 12.61 0.03
N TYR A 228 -3.94 13.30 0.90
CA TYR A 228 -3.40 14.33 1.82
C TYR A 228 -2.45 15.30 1.11
N ASP A 229 -1.48 15.87 1.81
CA ASP A 229 -0.49 16.81 1.25
C ASP A 229 0.49 16.17 0.27
N ARG A 230 0.50 14.83 0.19
CA ARG A 230 1.39 14.09 -0.71
C ARG A 230 0.80 13.94 -2.11
N GLY A 231 -0.50 14.17 -2.32
CA GLY A 231 -1.10 14.15 -3.66
C GLY A 231 -0.80 12.85 -4.43
N ALA A 232 -0.27 12.99 -5.66
CA ALA A 232 0.09 11.86 -6.53
C ALA A 232 1.11 10.93 -5.87
N ASP A 233 1.86 11.43 -4.88
CA ASP A 233 2.86 10.65 -4.20
C ASP A 233 2.29 9.50 -3.34
N ASN A 234 1.01 9.57 -3.00
CA ASN A 234 0.31 8.53 -2.26
C ASN A 234 -0.44 7.53 -3.17
N ILE A 235 -0.36 7.67 -4.50
CA ILE A 235 -0.93 6.71 -5.44
C ILE A 235 0.04 5.53 -5.59
N PRO A 236 -0.35 4.29 -5.25
CA PRO A 236 0.49 3.13 -5.42
C PRO A 236 0.66 2.80 -6.91
N MET A 237 1.84 2.29 -7.29
CA MET A 237 2.09 1.82 -8.64
C MET A 237 1.12 0.68 -8.99
N GLY A 238 0.44 0.82 -10.13
CA GLY A 238 -0.58 -0.13 -10.53
C GLY A 238 -1.14 0.16 -11.92
N GLU A 239 -2.01 -0.73 -12.36
CA GLU A 239 -2.76 -0.62 -13.61
C GLU A 239 -3.88 0.41 -13.47
N TRP A 240 -4.02 1.31 -14.45
CA TRP A 240 -5.13 2.27 -14.46
C TRP A 240 -6.38 1.62 -15.03
N SER A 241 -7.45 1.57 -14.24
CA SER A 241 -8.78 1.16 -14.69
C SER A 241 -9.80 2.19 -14.20
N LEU A 242 -9.61 3.42 -14.68
CA LEU A 242 -10.54 4.51 -14.41
C LEU A 242 -11.73 4.36 -15.34
N ALA A 243 -12.94 4.62 -14.84
CA ALA A 243 -14.11 4.73 -15.71
C ALA A 243 -13.81 5.73 -16.83
N GLU A 244 -14.17 5.37 -18.07
CA GLU A 244 -14.09 6.28 -19.20
C GLU A 244 -14.87 7.54 -18.85
N VAL A 245 -14.20 8.70 -18.90
CA VAL A 245 -14.88 9.97 -18.71
C VAL A 245 -15.83 10.11 -19.89
N ALA A 246 -17.13 9.89 -19.67
CA ALA A 246 -18.15 10.37 -20.59
C ALA A 246 -17.86 11.87 -20.78
N ALA A 247 -17.48 12.23 -22.01
CA ALA A 247 -17.09 13.60 -22.34
C ALA A 247 -18.14 14.58 -21.81
N PRO A 248 -17.75 15.71 -21.20
CA PRO A 248 -18.73 16.72 -20.82
C PRO A 248 -19.41 17.18 -22.11
N ALA A 249 -20.74 17.08 -22.15
CA ALA A 249 -21.53 17.67 -23.22
C ALA A 249 -21.19 19.18 -23.32
N PRO A 250 -21.16 19.77 -24.53
CA PRO A 250 -20.61 21.11 -24.73
C PRO A 250 -21.39 22.15 -23.91
N VAL A 251 -20.69 22.91 -23.09
CA VAL A 251 -21.21 24.09 -22.41
C VAL A 251 -21.47 25.16 -23.49
N GLN A 252 -22.74 25.45 -23.78
CA GLN A 252 -23.10 26.66 -24.52
C GLN A 252 -22.99 27.85 -23.56
N ALA A 253 -22.23 28.88 -23.96
CA ALA A 253 -22.18 30.16 -23.27
C ALA A 253 -23.52 30.91 -23.45
N PRO A 254 -23.97 31.68 -22.45
CA PRO A 254 -25.34 32.17 -22.38
C PRO A 254 -25.55 33.40 -23.28
N ALA A 255 -26.72 33.47 -23.91
CA ALA A 255 -27.29 34.70 -24.43
C ALA A 255 -28.31 35.22 -23.41
N ASP A 256 -28.21 36.51 -23.10
CA ASP A 256 -29.11 37.26 -22.22
C ASP A 256 -30.57 37.23 -22.69
N GLU A 257 -31.52 36.94 -21.78
CA GLU A 257 -32.77 37.68 -21.52
C GLU A 257 -33.72 36.94 -20.53
N PRO A 258 -34.71 37.60 -19.89
CA PRO A 258 -34.93 37.53 -18.44
C PRO A 258 -36.20 36.80 -17.96
N ASP A 259 -36.16 36.45 -16.66
CA ASP A 259 -37.25 36.16 -15.69
C ASP A 259 -38.54 35.44 -16.15
N ALA A 260 -38.65 34.14 -15.83
CA ALA A 260 -39.88 33.47 -15.37
C ALA A 260 -39.55 32.12 -14.66
N PRO A 261 -40.46 31.54 -13.86
CA PRO A 261 -40.24 31.11 -12.48
C PRO A 261 -39.52 29.77 -12.30
N ALA A 262 -38.81 29.64 -11.18
CA ALA A 262 -38.08 28.43 -10.77
C ALA A 262 -39.01 27.24 -10.52
N ALA A 263 -39.17 26.37 -11.53
CA ALA A 263 -39.71 25.03 -11.37
C ALA A 263 -38.55 24.02 -11.40
N GLY A 264 -38.16 23.52 -10.23
CA GLY A 264 -37.11 22.51 -10.13
C GLY A 264 -36.69 22.10 -8.72
N MET A 265 -37.53 22.28 -7.70
CA MET A 265 -37.21 21.86 -6.33
C MET A 265 -38.34 21.02 -5.74
N THR A 266 -37.98 19.87 -5.17
CA THR A 266 -38.86 19.02 -4.36
C THR A 266 -38.46 19.12 -2.89
N ILE A 267 -39.39 18.92 -1.96
CA ILE A 267 -39.09 18.90 -0.52
C ILE A 267 -39.18 17.46 -0.03
N GLU A 268 -38.11 16.95 0.55
CA GLU A 268 -38.06 15.60 1.12
C GLU A 268 -37.94 15.64 2.65
N LYS A 269 -38.67 14.76 3.34
CA LYS A 269 -38.57 14.57 4.79
C LYS A 269 -37.44 13.57 5.12
N HIS A 270 -36.53 13.98 5.99
CA HIS A 270 -35.36 13.22 6.46
C HIS A 270 -35.32 13.25 7.99
N ILE A 271 -34.74 12.22 8.63
CA ILE A 271 -34.60 12.18 10.09
C ILE A 271 -33.14 12.42 10.46
N HIS A 272 -32.87 13.37 11.35
CA HIS A 272 -31.51 13.63 11.84
C HIS A 272 -31.07 12.48 12.76
N THR A 273 -30.36 11.50 12.20
CA THR A 273 -30.00 10.22 12.82
C THR A 273 -29.30 10.31 14.19
N LYS A 274 -28.69 11.45 14.54
CA LYS A 274 -28.06 11.68 15.86
C LYS A 274 -28.91 12.41 16.89
N LYS A 275 -29.90 13.19 16.45
CA LYS A 275 -30.69 14.09 17.32
C LYS A 275 -32.18 13.76 17.30
N GLY A 276 -32.60 12.83 16.44
CA GLY A 276 -33.94 12.24 16.44
C GLY A 276 -35.07 13.14 15.97
N PHE A 277 -34.77 14.32 15.41
CA PHE A 277 -35.79 15.25 14.91
C PHE A 277 -35.97 15.15 13.40
N ASP A 278 -37.16 15.51 12.93
CA ASP A 278 -37.54 15.57 11.53
C ASP A 278 -36.97 16.82 10.86
N MET A 279 -36.40 16.66 9.67
CA MET A 279 -35.81 17.72 8.86
C MET A 279 -36.36 17.65 7.44
N TRP A 280 -36.73 18.78 6.88
CA TRP A 280 -37.17 18.88 5.49
C TRP A 280 -36.07 19.51 4.65
N VAL A 281 -35.70 18.83 3.56
CA VAL A 281 -34.61 19.23 2.67
C VAL A 281 -35.18 19.59 1.32
N ALA A 282 -34.88 20.79 0.83
CA ALA A 282 -35.14 21.17 -0.55
C ALA A 282 -34.12 20.47 -1.46
N VAL A 283 -34.60 19.56 -2.30
CA VAL A 283 -33.82 18.79 -3.27
C VAL A 283 -34.07 19.38 -4.65
N MET A 284 -33.00 19.75 -5.35
CA MET A 284 -33.09 20.24 -6.72
C MET A 284 -33.28 19.05 -7.68
N SER A 285 -34.23 19.17 -8.62
CA SER A 285 -34.54 18.14 -9.61
C SER A 285 -33.40 17.93 -10.61
N GLU A 286 -32.54 18.94 -10.77
CA GLU A 286 -31.36 18.90 -11.62
C GLU A 286 -30.14 19.43 -10.87
N ARG A 287 -28.96 18.99 -11.29
CA ARG A 287 -27.69 19.41 -10.69
C ARG A 287 -27.34 20.81 -11.20
N VAL A 288 -27.32 21.78 -10.30
CA VAL A 288 -26.83 23.14 -10.60
C VAL A 288 -25.30 23.20 -10.53
N ASP A 289 -24.72 24.18 -11.22
CA ASP A 289 -23.30 24.51 -11.10
C ASP A 289 -22.97 25.05 -9.69
N ARG A 290 -21.68 25.18 -9.41
CA ARG A 290 -21.20 25.53 -8.07
C ARG A 290 -21.57 26.95 -7.66
N ASP A 291 -21.53 27.90 -8.58
CA ASP A 291 -21.76 29.31 -8.25
C ASP A 291 -23.25 29.53 -7.97
N THR A 292 -24.12 28.86 -8.75
CA THR A 292 -25.57 28.81 -8.48
C THR A 292 -25.87 28.13 -7.15
N TYR A 293 -25.20 27.01 -6.83
CA TYR A 293 -25.35 26.33 -5.54
C TYR A 293 -24.94 27.22 -4.37
N ASP A 294 -23.77 27.86 -4.45
CA ASP A 294 -23.24 28.72 -3.40
C ASP A 294 -24.18 29.94 -3.19
N SER A 295 -24.72 30.53 -4.27
CA SER A 295 -25.72 31.60 -4.18
C SER A 295 -27.03 31.17 -3.51
N LEU A 296 -27.55 29.98 -3.83
CA LEU A 296 -28.76 29.44 -3.20
C LEU A 296 -28.53 29.13 -1.72
N LEU A 297 -27.33 28.64 -1.38
CA LEU A 297 -26.94 28.37 0.00
C LEU A 297 -26.84 29.66 0.81
N ASP A 298 -26.27 30.72 0.23
CA ASP A 298 -26.21 32.04 0.87
C ASP A 298 -27.60 32.60 1.12
N LYS A 299 -28.51 32.54 0.13
CA LYS A 299 -29.92 32.94 0.33
C LYS A 299 -30.62 32.15 1.43
N ALA A 300 -30.35 30.84 1.54
CA ALA A 300 -30.92 30.00 2.60
C ALA A 300 -30.35 30.36 3.99
N ARG A 301 -29.07 30.75 4.05
CA ARG A 301 -28.44 31.26 5.29
C ARG A 301 -29.03 32.60 5.68
N ASP A 302 -29.14 33.54 4.75
CA ASP A 302 -29.73 34.85 4.98
C ASP A 302 -31.17 34.74 5.47
N PHE A 303 -31.97 33.85 4.85
CA PHE A 303 -33.35 33.60 5.28
C PHE A 303 -33.41 33.00 6.70
N ARG A 304 -32.49 32.09 7.02
CA ARG A 304 -32.41 31.52 8.37
C ARG A 304 -32.02 32.56 9.40
N GLU A 305 -31.01 33.39 9.12
CA GLU A 305 -30.59 34.47 10.01
C GLU A 305 -31.72 35.48 10.21
N TRP A 306 -32.45 35.81 9.16
CA TRP A 306 -33.66 36.63 9.24
C TRP A 306 -34.78 35.98 10.07
N LEU A 307 -35.04 34.68 9.92
CA LEU A 307 -36.02 33.96 10.75
C LEU A 307 -35.63 33.96 12.24
N GLU A 308 -34.35 33.72 12.53
CA GLU A 308 -33.80 33.72 13.89
C GLU A 308 -33.78 35.15 14.50
N SER A 309 -33.72 36.20 13.67
CA SER A 309 -33.76 37.59 14.14
C SER A 309 -35.18 38.08 14.49
N HIS A 310 -36.22 37.37 14.08
CA HIS A 310 -37.61 37.67 14.45
C HIS A 310 -38.07 36.71 15.54
N ASN A 311 -38.98 37.17 16.40
CA ASN A 311 -39.56 36.35 17.48
C ASN A 311 -40.53 35.31 16.91
N SER A 312 -39.99 34.35 16.15
CA SER A 312 -40.74 33.34 15.42
C SER A 312 -40.93 32.08 16.26
N TYR A 313 -42.07 31.42 16.07
CA TYR A 313 -42.30 30.07 16.57
C TYR A 313 -42.88 29.18 15.46
N CYS A 314 -42.50 27.90 15.50
CA CYS A 314 -42.94 26.90 14.53
C CYS A 314 -43.93 25.95 15.19
N GLU A 315 -45.09 25.76 14.55
CA GLU A 315 -46.08 24.77 14.97
C GLU A 315 -46.20 23.67 13.91
N GLU A 316 -46.19 22.41 14.35
CA GLU A 316 -46.52 21.27 13.49
C GLU A 316 -48.03 21.25 13.29
N ILE A 317 -48.46 21.23 12.04
CA ILE A 317 -49.88 21.14 11.70
C ILE A 317 -50.17 19.77 11.09
N ASP A 318 -51.29 19.19 11.49
CA ASP A 318 -51.79 17.93 10.93
C ASP A 318 -51.87 17.98 9.40
N ALA A 319 -51.49 16.87 8.78
CA ALA A 319 -51.54 16.71 7.33
C ALA A 319 -52.97 16.94 6.81
N GLY A 320 -53.13 17.90 5.89
CA GLY A 320 -54.43 18.26 5.30
C GLY A 320 -55.12 19.49 5.89
N ALA A 321 -54.51 20.22 6.83
CA ALA A 321 -55.09 21.42 7.42
C ALA A 321 -55.28 22.60 6.44
N PHE A 322 -54.54 22.62 5.33
CA PHE A 322 -54.74 23.59 4.25
C PHE A 322 -55.75 23.02 3.23
N LYS A 323 -56.89 23.69 3.09
CA LYS A 323 -58.06 23.21 2.33
C LYS A 323 -57.83 22.88 0.85
N GLU A 324 -56.68 23.20 0.26
CA GLU A 324 -56.46 23.04 -1.20
C GLU A 324 -55.07 22.54 -1.61
N SER A 325 -54.18 22.10 -0.72
CA SER A 325 -52.80 21.84 -1.17
C SER A 325 -52.62 20.51 -1.92
N GLY A 326 -53.44 19.48 -1.71
CA GLY A 326 -53.37 18.20 -2.46
C GLY A 326 -52.03 17.44 -2.38
N THR A 327 -51.02 18.03 -1.73
CA THR A 327 -49.71 17.51 -1.48
C THR A 327 -49.78 16.86 -0.09
N GLY A 328 -49.72 15.54 0.01
CA GLY A 328 -49.67 14.79 1.28
C GLY A 328 -48.38 15.03 2.07
N VAL A 329 -47.96 16.28 2.19
CA VAL A 329 -46.70 16.75 2.76
C VAL A 329 -47.01 17.37 4.12
N ALA A 330 -46.22 17.00 5.13
CA ALA A 330 -46.28 17.63 6.44
C ALA A 330 -46.03 19.13 6.27
N THR A 331 -46.98 19.95 6.74
CA THR A 331 -46.90 21.41 6.60
C THR A 331 -46.55 22.00 7.96
N CYS A 332 -45.57 22.90 7.99
CA CYS A 332 -45.22 23.66 9.19
C CYS A 332 -45.65 25.12 8.96
N LEU A 333 -46.40 25.68 9.92
CA LEU A 333 -46.67 27.11 9.95
C LEU A 333 -45.58 27.78 10.77
N VAL A 334 -44.85 28.67 10.12
CA VAL A 334 -43.93 29.57 10.78
C VAL A 334 -44.68 30.86 11.03
N VAL A 335 -44.99 31.14 12.30
CA VAL A 335 -45.63 32.41 12.70
C VAL A 335 -44.52 33.37 13.10
N ILE A 336 -44.57 34.57 12.53
CA ILE A 336 -43.65 35.66 12.83
C ILE A 336 -44.50 36.73 13.50
N ASP A 337 -44.34 36.89 14.83
CA ASP A 337 -44.96 38.01 15.53
C ASP A 337 -44.31 39.31 15.06
N GLN A 338 -45.14 40.27 14.58
CA GLN A 338 -44.69 41.59 14.16
C GLN A 338 -44.32 42.49 15.33
#